data_AF-A0A2G8HZH8-F1
#
_entry.id   AF-A0A2G8HZH8-F1
#
_cell.length_a   1.000
_cell.length_b   1.000
_cell.length_c   1.000
_cell.angle_alpha   90.00
_cell.angle_beta   90.00
_cell.angle_gamma   90.00
#
_symmetry.space_group_name_H-M   'P 1'
#
loop_
_entity.id
_entity.type
_entity.pdbx_description
1 polymer ?
#
loop_
_entity_poly.entity_id
_entity_poly.type
_entity_poly.pdbx_seq_one_letter_code
_entity_poly.pdbx_strand_id
1 'polypeptide(L)'
;MKTTNEENSQLKNPELYTPSVEIMNLEILISKLKGICHEIDPYTELTLSMKERLIDVGIEEFNDPFALTNLLLFTTENAIEKLAILKDEL
;
A
#
# COMPACT_ATOMS: atom_id res chain seq x y z
N MET A 1 46.29 4.85 27.16
CA MET A 1 45.56 5.45 26.00
C MET A 1 44.80 4.31 25.35
N LYS A 2 43.49 4.15 25.64
CA LYS A 2 42.33 4.58 24.82
C LYS A 2 42.40 3.98 23.39
N THR A 3 41.43 3.22 22.86
CA THR A 3 40.07 2.82 23.27
C THR A 3 39.62 1.72 22.31
N THR A 4 38.93 0.71 22.81
CA THR A 4 38.01 -0.17 22.06
C THR A 4 36.86 0.65 21.47
N ASN A 5 36.52 0.44 20.19
CA ASN A 5 35.24 0.81 19.57
C ASN A 5 34.67 -0.50 19.00
N GLU A 6 33.81 -1.18 19.76
CA GLU A 6 32.34 -1.04 19.70
C GLU A 6 31.75 -1.74 18.47
N GLU A 7 31.44 -3.02 18.69
CA GLU A 7 30.34 -3.72 18.05
C GLU A 7 29.04 -2.94 18.27
N ASN A 8 28.27 -2.69 17.21
CA ASN A 8 26.80 -2.82 17.15
C ASN A 8 26.23 -1.95 16.02
N SER A 9 25.37 -2.57 15.21
CA SER A 9 24.00 -2.09 14.91
C SER A 9 23.59 -2.44 13.48
N GLN A 10 23.26 -3.71 13.26
CA GLN A 10 22.14 -4.06 12.38
C GLN A 10 21.40 -5.27 12.97
N LEU A 11 20.93 -5.12 14.21
CA LEU A 11 19.80 -5.90 14.69
C LEU A 11 18.58 -5.39 13.90
N LYS A 12 18.16 -6.17 12.89
CA LYS A 12 16.81 -6.06 12.34
C LYS A 12 15.84 -6.36 13.47
N ASN A 13 15.36 -5.33 14.18
CA ASN A 13 14.33 -5.48 15.21
C ASN A 13 13.02 -5.95 14.56
N PRO A 14 12.56 -7.19 14.80
CA PRO A 14 11.28 -7.67 14.30
C PRO A 14 10.08 -7.15 15.11
N GLU A 15 10.31 -6.31 16.11
CA GLU A 15 9.35 -5.97 17.19
C GLU A 15 8.37 -4.82 16.88
N LEU A 16 8.28 -4.31 15.65
CA LEU A 16 7.34 -3.24 15.30
C LEU A 16 6.09 -3.70 14.55
N TYR A 17 5.88 -5.02 14.43
CA TYR A 17 4.61 -5.54 13.92
C TYR A 17 3.56 -5.53 15.03
N THR A 18 3.05 -4.34 15.36
CA THR A 18 1.86 -4.23 16.20
C THR A 18 0.62 -4.19 15.29
N PRO A 19 -0.47 -4.91 15.62
CA PRO A 19 -1.71 -4.87 14.85
C PRO A 19 -2.20 -3.44 14.56
N SER A 20 -1.94 -2.50 15.47
CA SER A 20 -2.24 -1.07 15.30
C SER A 20 -1.51 -0.40 14.12
N VAL A 21 -0.25 -0.74 13.86
CA VAL A 21 0.52 -0.18 12.74
C VAL A 21 0.04 -0.76 11.42
N GLU A 22 -0.27 -2.06 11.39
CA GLU A 22 -0.83 -2.70 10.20
C GLU A 22 -2.20 -2.13 9.83
N ILE A 23 -3.09 -1.95 10.82
CA ILE A 23 -4.41 -1.31 10.63
C ILE A 23 -4.23 0.09 10.05
N MET A 24 -3.36 0.91 10.63
CA MET A 24 -3.10 2.26 10.13
C MET A 24 -2.60 2.26 8.68
N ASN A 25 -1.67 1.37 8.36
CA ASN A 25 -1.14 1.23 7.00
C ASN A 25 -2.23 0.81 6.00
N LEU A 26 -3.12 -0.10 6.39
CA LEU A 26 -4.26 -0.52 5.59
C LEU A 26 -5.27 0.61 5.38
N GLU A 27 -5.56 1.39 6.41
CA GLU A 27 -6.45 2.56 6.30
C GLU A 27 -5.88 3.60 5.31
N ILE A 28 -4.57 3.87 5.36
CA ILE A 28 -3.89 4.74 4.40
C ILE A 28 -3.99 4.18 2.98
N LEU A 29 -3.70 2.89 2.80
CA LEU A 29 -3.77 2.22 1.49
C LEU A 29 -5.18 2.30 0.90
N ILE A 30 -6.21 1.97 1.70
CA ILE A 30 -7.61 2.03 1.28
C ILE A 30 -8.00 3.46 0.90
N SER A 31 -7.54 4.47 1.65
CA SER A 31 -7.80 5.87 1.32
C SER A 31 -7.20 6.25 -0.04
N LYS A 32 -5.95 5.85 -0.31
CA LYS A 32 -5.31 6.06 -1.62
C LYS A 32 -6.07 5.37 -2.75
N LEU A 33 -6.38 4.08 -2.58
CA LEU A 33 -7.12 3.28 -3.56
C LEU A 33 -8.49 3.89 -3.88
N LYS A 34 -9.26 4.27 -2.87
CA LYS A 34 -10.57 4.93 -3.04
C LYS A 34 -10.47 6.26 -3.78
N GLY A 35 -9.42 7.04 -3.52
CA GLY A 35 -9.15 8.28 -4.24
C GLY A 35 -8.89 8.01 -5.73
N ILE A 36 -8.06 7.01 -6.05
CA ILE A 36 -7.80 6.60 -7.44
C ILE A 36 -9.11 6.16 -8.10
N CYS A 37 -9.92 5.31 -7.45
CA CYS A 37 -11.19 4.84 -8.00
C CYS A 37 -12.18 5.98 -8.35
N HIS A 38 -12.16 7.09 -7.62
CA HIS A 38 -13.04 8.23 -7.90
C HIS A 38 -12.59 9.09 -9.08
N GLU A 39 -11.29 9.10 -9.36
CA GLU A 39 -10.67 10.05 -10.29
C GLU A 39 -10.24 9.40 -11.61
N ILE A 40 -10.06 8.09 -11.63
CA ILE A 40 -9.54 7.38 -12.79
C ILE A 40 -10.55 7.35 -13.93
N ASP A 41 -10.11 7.78 -15.11
CA ASP A 41 -10.76 7.52 -16.39
C ASP A 41 -9.85 6.60 -17.22
N PRO A 42 -10.08 5.27 -17.19
CA PRO A 42 -9.18 4.29 -17.79
C PRO A 42 -9.29 4.24 -19.32
N TYR A 43 -10.30 4.89 -19.92
CA TYR A 43 -10.48 4.94 -21.38
C TYR A 43 -9.75 6.13 -22.03
N THR A 44 -9.07 6.93 -21.22
CA THR A 44 -8.25 8.05 -21.67
C THR A 44 -6.78 7.81 -21.34
N GLU A 45 -5.89 8.60 -21.94
CA GLU A 45 -4.48 8.53 -21.59
C GLU A 45 -4.27 8.96 -20.13
N LEU A 46 -3.75 8.04 -19.31
CA LEU A 46 -3.44 8.33 -17.92
C LEU A 46 -2.32 9.35 -17.81
N THR A 47 -2.56 10.38 -17.02
CA THR A 47 -1.54 11.38 -16.67
C THR A 47 -0.37 10.74 -15.91
N LEU A 48 0.81 11.36 -15.97
CA LEU A 48 1.98 10.89 -15.22
C LEU A 48 1.66 10.78 -13.71
N SER A 49 0.96 11.78 -13.17
CA SER A 49 0.54 11.79 -11.76
C SER A 49 -0.38 10.62 -11.41
N MET A 50 -1.31 10.22 -12.30
CA MET A 50 -2.15 9.05 -12.06
C MET A 50 -1.35 7.74 -12.10
N LYS A 51 -0.40 7.63 -13.03
CA LYS A 51 0.50 6.47 -13.10
C LYS A 51 1.35 6.32 -11.84
N GLU A 52 1.92 7.42 -11.33
CA GLU A 52 2.67 7.43 -10.06
C GLU A 52 1.80 6.96 -8.89
N ARG A 53 0.55 7.44 -8.79
CA ARG A 53 -0.39 7.00 -7.75
C ARG A 53 -0.76 5.52 -7.85
N LEU A 54 -0.89 4.98 -9.06
CA LEU A 54 -1.14 3.56 -9.28
C LEU A 54 0.08 2.71 -8.85
N ILE A 55 1.29 3.17 -9.16
CA ILE A 55 2.54 2.51 -8.73
C ILE A 55 2.64 2.51 -7.20
N ASP A 56 2.31 3.62 -6.55
CA ASP A 56 2.30 3.76 -5.08
C ASP A 56 1.40 2.74 -4.37
N VAL A 57 0.39 2.20 -5.06
CA VAL A 57 -0.53 1.17 -4.54
C VAL A 57 -0.26 -0.22 -5.13
N GLY A 58 0.84 -0.40 -5.87
CA GLY A 58 1.29 -1.68 -6.40
C GLY A 58 0.73 -2.07 -7.78
N ILE A 59 0.21 -1.11 -8.54
CA ILE A 59 -0.30 -1.33 -9.90
C ILE A 59 0.69 -0.74 -10.91
N GLU A 60 1.30 -1.60 -11.72
CA GLU A 60 2.36 -1.21 -12.68
C GLU A 60 1.96 -1.36 -14.15
N GLU A 61 0.85 -2.05 -14.42
CA GLU A 61 0.35 -2.31 -15.77
C GLU A 61 -0.83 -1.39 -16.09
N PHE A 62 -0.72 -0.62 -17.17
CA PHE A 62 -1.66 0.45 -17.55
C PHE A 62 -2.22 0.29 -18.97
N ASN A 63 -1.72 -0.68 -19.75
CA ASN A 63 -2.00 -0.76 -21.17
C ASN A 63 -3.41 -1.30 -21.47
N ASP A 64 -4.00 -2.05 -20.54
CA ASP A 64 -5.36 -2.57 -20.65
C ASP A 64 -6.27 -1.89 -19.60
N PRO A 65 -7.18 -0.98 -20.04
CA PRO A 65 -8.16 -0.32 -19.19
C PRO A 65 -9.00 -1.29 -18.33
N PHE A 66 -9.39 -2.44 -18.89
CA PHE A 66 -10.23 -3.41 -18.19
C PHE A 66 -9.45 -4.15 -17.12
N ALA A 67 -8.23 -4.61 -17.47
CA ALA A 67 -7.34 -5.25 -16.50
C ALA A 67 -7.00 -4.29 -15.35
N LEU A 68 -6.73 -3.03 -15.67
CA LEU A 68 -6.45 -1.98 -14.71
C LEU A 68 -7.61 -1.78 -13.73
N THR A 69 -8.83 -1.59 -14.23
CA THR A 69 -10.00 -1.37 -13.35
C THR A 69 -10.30 -2.60 -12.50
N ASN A 70 -10.16 -3.80 -13.06
CA ASN A 70 -10.41 -5.04 -12.34
C ASN A 70 -9.38 -5.23 -11.22
N LEU A 71 -8.10 -5.00 -11.50
CA LEU A 71 -7.04 -5.08 -10.51
C LEU A 71 -7.24 -4.03 -9.41
N LEU A 72 -7.58 -2.79 -9.78
CA LEU A 72 -7.83 -1.72 -8.81
C LEU A 72 -9.01 -2.07 -7.88
N LEU A 73 -10.11 -2.58 -8.44
CA LEU A 73 -11.27 -3.00 -7.67
C LEU A 73 -10.91 -4.14 -6.72
N PHE A 74 -10.32 -5.21 -7.25
CA PHE A 74 -9.89 -6.38 -6.47
C PHE A 74 -8.93 -5.99 -5.34
N THR A 75 -7.95 -5.14 -5.62
CA THR A 75 -6.99 -4.67 -4.60
C THR A 75 -7.68 -3.85 -3.51
N THR A 76 -8.65 -3.02 -3.89
CA THR A 76 -9.46 -2.24 -2.94
C THR A 76 -10.29 -3.13 -2.03
N GLU A 77 -10.99 -4.10 -2.61
CA GLU A 77 -11.84 -5.05 -1.87
C GLU A 77 -11.01 -5.89 -0.88
N ASN A 78 -9.90 -6.47 -1.34
CA ASN A 78 -9.00 -7.24 -0.48
C ASN A 78 -8.43 -6.41 0.68
N ALA A 79 -8.04 -5.16 0.42
CA ALA A 79 -7.52 -4.29 1.47
C ALA A 79 -8.59 -4.00 2.55
N ILE A 80 -9.84 -3.75 2.12
CA ILE A 80 -10.98 -3.54 3.02
C ILE A 80 -11.29 -4.80 3.83
N GLU A 81 -11.35 -5.96 3.17
CA GLU A 81 -11.60 -7.24 3.84
C GLU A 81 -10.51 -7.54 4.88
N LYS A 82 -9.24 -7.38 4.51
CA LYS A 82 -8.12 -7.57 5.44
C LYS A 82 -8.20 -6.63 6.64
N LEU A 83 -8.57 -5.37 6.43
CA LEU A 83 -8.77 -4.41 7.52
C LEU A 83 -9.91 -4.83 8.44
N ALA A 84 -11.02 -5.35 7.89
CA ALA A 84 -12.14 -5.83 8.68
C ALA A 84 -11.73 -7.02 9.57
N ILE A 85 -11.05 -8.01 8.99
CA ILE A 85 -10.54 -9.18 9.73
C ILE A 85 -9.63 -8.75 10.88
N LEU A 86 -8.65 -7.88 10.62
CA LEU A 86 -7.73 -7.41 11.65
C LEU A 86 -8.39 -6.61 12.78
N LYS A 87 -9.50 -5.92 12.47
CA LYS A 87 -10.27 -5.17 13.48
C LYS A 87 -11.17 -6.08 14.31
N ASP A 88 -11.65 -7.18 13.72
CA ASP A 88 -12.48 -8.16 14.43
C ASP A 88 -11.65 -9.07 15.35
N GLU A 89 -10.36 -9.28 15.05
CA GLU A 89 -9.43 -10.10 15.84
C GLU A 89 -8.82 -9.36 17.06
N LEU A 90 -9.14 -8.08 17.26
CA LEU A 90 -8.51 -7.16 18.23
C LEU A 90 -9.41 -6.88 19.45
#